data_AF-A0A923D3R3-F1
#
_entry.id   AF-A0A923D3R3-F1
#
_cell.length_a   1.000
_cell.length_b   1.000
_cell.length_c   1.000
_cell.angle_alpha   90.00
_cell.angle_beta   90.00
_cell.angle_gamma   90.00
#
_symmetry.space_group_name_H-M   'P 1'
#
loop_
_entity.id
_entity.type
_entity.pdbx_description
1 polymer ?
#
loop_
_entity_poly.entity_id
_entity_poly.type
_entity_poly.pdbx_seq_one_letter_code
_entity_poly.pdbx_strand_id
1 'polypeptide(L)' 'MYRKTILDNGIRVISEEIDHVRSVSIGIWVLCGSRYEDPHTNGMAHFVEHMLFKGTRSRTAFDIA' A
#
# COMPACT_ATOMS: atom_id res chain seq x y z
N MET A 1 -19.48 -2.70 10.85
CA MET A 1 -19.14 -4.14 10.78
C MET A 1 -18.21 -4.30 9.60
N TYR A 2 -17.02 -4.88 9.80
CA TYR A 2 -16.07 -5.03 8.70
C TYR A 2 -16.33 -6.32 7.91
N ARG A 3 -16.11 -6.25 6.60
CA ARG A 3 -16.14 -7.38 5.67
C ARG A 3 -14.71 -7.76 5.30
N LYS A 4 -14.44 -9.06 5.27
CA LYS A 4 -13.16 -9.64 4.82
C LYS A 4 -13.40 -10.49 3.58
N THR A 5 -12.68 -10.19 2.51
CA THR A 5 -12.67 -10.97 1.26
C THR A 5 -11.24 -11.43 0.99
N ILE A 6 -11.06 -12.70 0.62
CA ILE A 6 -9.78 -13.23 0.15
C ILE A 6 -9.92 -13.47 -1.35
N LEU A 7 -9.10 -12.81 -2.15
CA LEU A 7 -9.07 -12.98 -3.61
C LEU A 7 -8.37 -14.29 -3.98
N ASP A 8 -8.58 -14.76 -5.22
CA ASP A 8 -7.98 -16.02 -5.71
C ASP A 8 -6.45 -16.03 -5.66
N ASN A 9 -5.82 -14.85 -5.73
CA ASN A 9 -4.36 -14.67 -5.61
C ASN A 9 -3.87 -14.54 -4.15
N GLY A 10 -4.75 -14.70 -3.16
CA GLY A 10 -4.43 -14.63 -1.73
C GLY A 10 -4.43 -13.23 -1.12
N ILE A 11 -4.65 -12.16 -1.90
CA ILE A 11 -4.78 -10.80 -1.35
C ILE A 11 -6.02 -10.72 -0.47
N ARG A 12 -5.86 -10.08 0.70
CA ARG A 12 -6.93 -9.85 1.67
C ARG A 12 -7.44 -8.43 1.52
N VAL A 13 -8.73 -8.28 1.21
CA VAL A 13 -9.43 -7.00 1.19
C VAL A 13 -10.27 -6.90 2.45
N ILE A 14 -9.99 -5.90 3.28
CA ILE A 14 -10.78 -5.54 4.46
C ILE A 14 -11.50 -4.24 4.14
N SER A 15 -12.82 -4.22 4.28
CA SER A 15 -13.65 -3.06 4.00
C SER A 15 -14.70 -2.85 5.09
N GLU A 16 -15.02 -1.61 5.39
CA GLU A 16 -16.13 -1.25 6.28
C GLU A 16 -16.97 -0.18 5.60
N GLU A 17 -18.27 -0.43 5.48
CA GLU A 17 -19.23 0.53 4.98
C GLU A 17 -19.78 1.37 6.13
N ILE A 18 -19.84 2.68 5.91
CA ILE A 18 -20.27 3.67 6.91
C ILE A 18 -21.26 4.61 6.20
N ASP A 19 -22.56 4.31 6.31
CA ASP A 19 -23.62 4.95 5.50
C ASP A 19 -23.70 6.48 5.59
N HIS A 20 -23.17 7.06 6.66
CA HIS A 20 -23.30 8.49 6.97
C HIS A 20 -22.08 9.33 6.55
N VAL A 21 -21.05 8.74 5.94
CA VAL A 21 -19.91 9.49 5.39
C VAL A 21 -19.98 9.56 3.87
N ARG A 22 -19.42 10.64 3.29
CA ARG A 22 -19.31 10.84 1.84
C ARG A 22 -17.88 10.74 1.32
N SER A 23 -16.99 10.17 2.14
CA SER A 23 -15.58 10.00 1.83
C SER A 23 -15.20 8.52 1.98
N VAL A 24 -14.05 8.17 1.43
CA VAL A 24 -13.44 6.86 1.60
C VAL A 24 -11.96 7.04 1.90
N SER A 25 -11.42 6.16 2.74
CA SER A 25 -9.98 6.01 2.92
C SER A 25 -9.57 4.64 2.37
N ILE A 26 -8.50 4.62 1.58
CA ILE A 26 -7.95 3.41 0.99
C ILE A 26 -6.47 3.35 1.38
N GLY A 27 -6.04 2.19 1.86
CA GLY A 27 -4.64 1.91 2.15
C GLY A 27 -4.21 0.58 1.55
N ILE A 28 -2.91 0.43 1.36
CA ILE A 28 -2.27 -0.82 0.95
C ILE A 28 -1.28 -1.19 2.05
N TRP A 29 -1.46 -2.37 2.64
CA TRP A 29 -0.57 -2.89 3.67
C TRP A 29 0.25 -4.04 3.10
N VAL A 30 1.56 -3.84 3.01
CA VAL A 30 2.51 -4.88 2.64
C VAL A 30 3.18 -5.37 3.92
N LEU A 31 3.18 -6.68 4.13
CA LEU A 31 3.85 -7.32 5.27
C LEU A 31 5.38 -7.37 5.03
N CYS A 32 6.01 -6.20 4.95
CA CYS A 32 7.45 -6.03 4.81
C CYS A 32 7.93 -4.86 5.70
N GLY A 33 9.24 -4.65 5.78
CA GLY A 33 9.85 -3.60 6.59
C GLY A 33 11.26 -3.98 7.03
N SER A 34 11.92 -3.10 7.79
CA SER A 34 13.33 -3.26 8.20
C SER A 34 13.64 -4.57 8.92
N ARG A 35 12.66 -5.16 9.63
CA ARG A 35 12.80 -6.49 10.24
C ARG A 35 13.12 -7.60 9.24
N TYR A 36 12.70 -7.45 8.00
CA TYR A 36 12.87 -8.45 6.94
C TYR A 36 14.10 -8.17 6.06
N GLU A 37 14.87 -7.13 6.37
CA GLU A 37 16.07 -6.74 5.62
C GLU A 37 17.32 -7.41 6.21
N ASP A 38 18.33 -7.60 5.36
CA ASP A 38 19.68 -8.02 5.75
C ASP A 38 20.64 -6.82 5.74
N PRO A 39 21.89 -6.96 6.25
CA PRO A 39 22.83 -5.84 6.32
C PRO A 39 23.15 -5.16 4.98
N HIS A 40 23.04 -5.87 3.86
CA HIS A 40 23.29 -5.33 2.52
C HIS A 40 22.06 -4.62 1.93
N THR A 41 20.86 -4.93 2.42
CA THR A 41 19.59 -4.37 1.97
C THR A 41 18.95 -3.42 2.99
N ASN A 42 19.70 -3.01 4.01
CA ASN A 42 19.19 -2.15 5.07
C ASN A 42 18.65 -0.81 4.52
N GLY A 43 17.43 -0.47 4.90
CA GLY A 43 16.70 0.71 4.43
C GLY A 43 15.94 0.50 3.13
N MET A 44 15.98 -0.68 2.50
CA MET A 44 15.34 -0.93 1.21
C MET A 44 13.82 -0.77 1.24
N ALA A 45 13.13 -1.25 2.28
CA ALA A 45 11.68 -1.13 2.39
C ALA A 45 11.24 0.35 2.43
N HIS A 46 11.96 1.17 3.20
CA HIS A 46 11.72 2.61 3.25
C HIS A 46 12.11 3.28 1.93
N PHE A 47 13.23 2.90 1.32
CA PHE A 47 13.62 3.43 0.02
C PHE A 47 12.58 3.12 -1.06
N VAL A 48 12.07 1.89 -1.12
CA VAL A 48 11.00 1.49 -2.03
C VAL A 48 9.74 2.31 -1.80
N GLU A 49 9.36 2.56 -0.54
CA GLU A 49 8.22 3.42 -0.20
C GLU A 49 8.34 4.83 -0.79
N HIS A 50 9.52 5.47 -0.72
CA HIS A 50 9.77 6.75 -1.41
C HIS A 50 9.66 6.61 -2.93
N MET A 51 10.18 5.53 -3.49
CA MET A 51 10.20 5.30 -4.94
C MET A 51 8.80 5.08 -5.52
N LEU A 52 7.82 4.61 -4.73
CA LEU A 52 6.43 4.48 -5.17
C LEU A 52 5.82 5.82 -5.62
N PHE A 53 6.34 6.95 -5.12
CA PHE A 53 5.86 8.29 -5.46
C PHE A 53 6.71 9.00 -6.52
N LYS A 54 7.77 8.37 -7.04
CA LYS A 54 8.65 8.99 -8.05
C LYS A 54 8.20 8.80 -9.50
N GLY A 55 7.09 8.10 -9.72
CA GLY A 55 6.48 7.95 -11.02
C GLY A 55 6.08 6.52 -11.33
N THR A 56 5.20 6.40 -12.31
CA THR A 56 4.82 5.14 -12.96
C THR A 56 5.20 5.21 -14.44
N ARG A 57 4.94 4.14 -15.19
CA ARG A 57 5.15 4.14 -16.65
C ARG A 57 4.34 5.22 -17.39
N SER A 58 3.25 5.70 -16.80
CA SER A 58 2.30 6.61 -17.45
C SER A 58 2.01 7.91 -16.68
N ARG A 59 2.63 8.12 -15.52
CA ARG A 59 2.46 9.32 -14.68
C ARG A 59 3.80 9.67 -14.04
N THR A 60 4.23 10.92 -14.19
CA THR A 60 5.46 11.43 -13.57
C THR A 60 5.26 11.62 -12.06
N ALA A 61 6.33 11.91 -11.32
CA ALA A 61 6.22 12.26 -9.90
C ALA A 61 5.28 13.46 -9.68
N PHE A 62 5.37 14.48 -10.54
CA PHE A 62 4.55 15.70 -10.47
C PHE A 62 3.06 15.44 -10.73
N ASP A 63 2.73 14.41 -11.51
CA ASP A 63 1.33 14.01 -11.74
C ASP A 63 0.73 13.27 -10.53
N ILE A 64 1.57 12.75 -9.63
CA ILE A 64 1.16 11.90 -8.50
C ILE A 64 1.08 12.69 -7.18
N ALA A 65 2.02 13.61 -6.93
CA ALA A 65 2.14 14.35 -5.69
C ALA A 65 2.68 15.77 -5.89
#